data_AF-A0A2A6CJU7-F1
#
_entry.id   AF-A0A2A6CJU7-F1
#
_cell.length_a   1.000
_cell.length_b   1.000
_cell.length_c   1.000
_cell.angle_alpha   90.00
_cell.angle_beta   90.00
_cell.angle_gamma   90.00
#
_symmetry.space_group_name_H-M   'P 1'
#
loop_
_entity.id
_entity.type
_entity.pdbx_description
1 polymer ?
#
loop_
_entity_poly.entity_id
_entity_poly.type
_entity_poly.pdbx_seq_one_letter_code
_entity_poly.pdbx_strand_id
1 'polypeptide(L)'
;MVLRKFAALLCSQCSLRGISLLLFLALVPLAHACIPTKTPEPGLPATTTTTAKPIWKLSVPDCKAVIGNQPKTCAEAIFTTDAVSCTAPDSMLVFKTSDTQTEQHAAPLKCVGTEWKLEGFPLPVSLASLPIGCVSPKK
;
A
#
# COMPACT_ATOMS: atom_id res chain seq x y z
N MET A 1 29.78 -38.78 -17.17
CA MET A 1 28.39 -39.29 -17.01
C MET A 1 27.50 -38.08 -16.78
N VAL A 2 26.92 -37.40 -17.77
CA VAL A 2 26.09 -37.83 -18.92
C VAL A 2 24.81 -38.51 -18.48
N LEU A 3 23.71 -37.99 -19.05
CA LEU A 3 22.40 -38.61 -19.29
C LEU A 3 21.41 -38.48 -18.09
N ARG A 4 20.23 -37.86 -18.18
CA ARG A 4 19.09 -37.94 -19.15
C ARG A 4 18.04 -36.89 -18.69
N LYS A 5 17.07 -36.34 -19.43
CA LYS A 5 16.47 -36.59 -20.75
C LYS A 5 15.32 -35.57 -20.96
N PHE A 6 15.05 -35.26 -22.24
CA PHE A 6 13.74 -34.95 -22.88
C PHE A 6 13.00 -33.67 -22.46
N ALA A 7 12.41 -32.86 -23.35
CA ALA A 7 12.06 -32.97 -24.77
C ALA A 7 12.08 -31.54 -25.35
N ALA A 8 12.74 -31.24 -26.47
CA ALA A 8 12.31 -31.50 -27.84
C ALA A 8 10.82 -31.16 -28.06
N LEU A 9 10.54 -30.04 -28.76
CA LEU A 9 10.02 -30.11 -30.12
C LEU A 9 10.06 -28.72 -30.80
N LEU A 10 10.81 -28.69 -31.93
CA LEU A 10 10.57 -27.94 -33.16
C LEU A 10 10.67 -26.40 -33.08
N CYS A 11 11.59 -25.74 -33.80
CA CYS A 11 11.70 -25.77 -35.26
C CYS A 11 13.16 -25.49 -35.63
N SER A 12 13.98 -26.49 -35.97
CA SER A 12 14.12 -27.11 -37.29
C SER A 12 14.53 -26.12 -38.40
N GLN A 13 15.86 -25.98 -38.54
CA GLN A 13 16.54 -26.07 -39.83
C GLN A 13 16.26 -24.96 -40.87
N CYS A 14 16.89 -23.79 -40.67
CA CYS A 14 17.32 -22.96 -41.79
C CYS A 14 18.79 -23.29 -42.09
N SER A 15 19.03 -24.33 -42.90
CA SER A 15 20.33 -24.51 -43.55
C SER A 15 20.19 -25.27 -44.87
N LEU A 16 20.96 -24.81 -45.85
CA LEU A 16 21.29 -25.41 -47.15
C LEU A 16 20.28 -25.29 -48.30
N ARG A 17 20.49 -24.24 -49.12
CA ARG A 17 20.82 -24.29 -50.57
C ARG A 17 20.81 -22.82 -51.04
N GLY A 18 21.93 -22.20 -51.38
CA GLY A 18 22.76 -22.60 -52.51
C GLY A 18 22.36 -21.78 -53.74
N ILE A 19 22.99 -20.60 -53.87
CA ILE A 19 23.49 -20.04 -55.14
C ILE A 19 22.45 -19.44 -56.12
N SER A 20 22.62 -18.13 -56.31
CA SER A 20 22.59 -17.44 -57.60
C SER A 20 21.28 -17.39 -58.38
N LEU A 21 20.60 -16.25 -58.25
CA LEU A 21 20.35 -15.30 -59.35
C LEU A 21 19.55 -14.14 -58.70
N LEU A 22 20.19 -13.02 -58.36
CA LEU A 22 20.10 -11.81 -59.18
C LEU A 22 18.75 -11.65 -59.89
N LEU A 23 18.04 -10.60 -59.49
CA LEU A 23 16.85 -10.02 -60.14
C LEU A 23 15.66 -10.97 -60.22
N PHE A 24 14.64 -10.76 -59.41
CA PHE A 24 13.26 -10.63 -59.91
C PHE A 24 12.37 -10.25 -58.73
N LEU A 25 11.55 -9.21 -58.93
CA LEU A 25 10.36 -8.87 -58.13
C LEU A 25 10.57 -7.97 -56.91
N ALA A 26 11.27 -6.86 -57.12
CA ALA A 26 10.94 -5.60 -56.46
C ALA A 26 9.65 -4.99 -57.08
N LEU A 27 8.50 -5.65 -56.94
CA LEU A 27 7.16 -5.17 -57.33
C LEU A 27 6.09 -5.71 -56.34
N VAL A 28 5.85 -4.96 -55.25
CA VAL A 28 4.55 -4.35 -54.79
C VAL A 28 3.26 -5.12 -55.14
N PRO A 29 2.20 -5.31 -54.29
CA PRO A 29 1.69 -4.35 -53.27
C PRO A 29 0.93 -4.87 -52.00
N LEU A 30 0.53 -3.89 -51.15
CA LEU A 30 -0.76 -3.76 -50.43
C LEU A 30 -1.09 -4.73 -49.27
N ALA A 31 -0.96 -4.23 -48.03
CA ALA A 31 -2.03 -4.31 -47.03
C ALA A 31 -1.75 -3.46 -45.77
N HIS A 32 -2.52 -2.38 -45.63
CA HIS A 32 -3.12 -1.90 -44.37
C HIS A 32 -2.21 -1.50 -43.18
N ALA A 33 -1.48 -0.39 -43.30
CA ALA A 33 -1.11 0.36 -42.10
C ALA A 33 -2.19 1.42 -41.82
N CYS A 34 -2.98 1.17 -40.76
CA CYS A 34 -3.96 2.07 -40.18
C CYS A 34 -3.46 3.52 -40.02
N ILE A 35 -4.29 4.48 -40.39
CA ILE A 35 -4.34 5.85 -39.84
C ILE A 35 -5.71 5.91 -39.11
N PRO A 36 -5.96 6.64 -37.99
CA PRO A 36 -5.22 7.71 -37.30
C PRO A 36 -5.04 7.36 -35.79
N THR A 37 -4.35 8.11 -34.93
CA THR A 37 -4.86 9.30 -34.24
C THR A 37 -3.82 9.69 -33.19
N LYS A 38 -3.59 10.99 -33.02
CA LYS A 38 -2.76 11.58 -31.98
C LYS A 38 -3.01 10.95 -30.60
N THR A 39 -1.92 10.53 -29.99
CA THR A 39 -1.74 10.23 -28.57
C THR A 39 -2.46 11.28 -27.71
N PRO A 40 -3.47 10.92 -26.91
CA PRO A 40 -3.81 11.73 -25.75
C PRO A 40 -2.57 11.70 -24.86
N GLU A 41 -2.08 12.87 -24.45
CA GLU A 41 -1.18 12.96 -23.31
C GLU A 41 -1.66 12.00 -22.22
N PRO A 42 -0.80 11.11 -21.70
CA PRO A 42 -1.04 10.47 -20.42
C PRO A 42 -1.04 11.59 -19.38
N GLY A 43 -2.19 12.26 -19.25
CA GLY A 43 -2.50 13.05 -18.09
C GLY A 43 -2.19 12.16 -16.90
N LEU A 44 -1.26 12.64 -16.07
CA LEU A 44 -0.77 11.98 -14.87
C LEU A 44 -1.90 11.18 -14.21
N PRO A 45 -1.63 9.98 -13.66
CA PRO A 45 -2.65 9.28 -12.90
C PRO A 45 -3.22 10.29 -11.92
N ALA A 46 -4.53 10.54 -12.01
CA ALA A 46 -5.24 11.28 -10.99
C ALA A 46 -4.82 10.61 -9.69
N THR A 47 -3.97 11.28 -8.93
CA THR A 47 -3.57 10.79 -7.63
C THR A 47 -4.85 10.96 -6.83
N THR A 48 -5.71 9.95 -6.87
CA THR A 48 -6.72 9.77 -5.85
C THR A 48 -5.88 9.55 -4.61
N THR A 49 -5.51 10.64 -3.95
CA THR A 49 -5.04 10.60 -2.57
C THR A 49 -6.24 10.06 -1.82
N THR A 50 -6.32 8.74 -1.81
CA THR A 50 -7.35 7.97 -1.15
C THR A 50 -6.92 8.01 0.30
N THR A 51 -7.09 9.19 0.89
CA THR A 51 -6.71 9.45 2.28
C THR A 51 -7.87 8.93 3.11
N ALA A 52 -7.60 8.03 4.05
CA ALA A 52 -8.62 7.64 5.00
C ALA A 52 -9.12 8.86 5.78
N LYS A 53 -10.33 8.74 6.31
CA LYS A 53 -10.97 9.77 7.10
C LYS A 53 -9.98 10.31 8.16
N PRO A 54 -9.85 11.64 8.33
CA PRO A 54 -8.92 12.18 9.31
C PRO A 54 -9.27 11.70 10.72
N ILE A 55 -8.25 11.26 11.45
CA ILE A 55 -8.34 10.91 12.87
C ILE A 55 -7.58 11.95 13.69
N TRP A 56 -8.09 12.27 14.87
CA TRP A 56 -7.57 13.32 15.72
C TRP A 56 -6.48 12.80 16.67
N LYS A 57 -5.54 13.69 17.01
CA LYS A 57 -4.51 13.43 18.01
C LYS A 57 -5.06 13.68 19.40
N LEU A 58 -4.86 12.74 20.32
CA LEU A 58 -5.02 12.96 21.75
C LEU A 58 -3.73 13.59 22.29
N SER A 59 -3.87 14.76 22.91
CA SER A 59 -2.73 15.43 23.52
C SER A 59 -2.23 14.65 24.75
N VAL A 60 -0.94 14.78 25.08
CA VAL A 60 -0.38 14.21 26.31
C VAL A 60 -1.12 14.65 27.59
N PRO A 61 -1.45 15.94 27.80
CA PRO A 61 -2.19 16.33 29.00
C PRO A 61 -3.59 15.71 29.06
N ASP A 62 -4.31 15.62 27.94
CA ASP A 62 -5.62 14.98 27.91
C ASP A 62 -5.51 13.47 28.16
N CYS A 63 -4.52 12.82 27.58
CA CYS A 63 -4.24 11.41 27.86
C CYS A 63 -3.99 11.19 29.35
N LYS A 64 -3.17 12.04 30.00
CA LYS A 64 -2.91 11.95 31.44
C LYS A 64 -4.18 12.19 32.26
N ALA A 65 -5.04 13.11 31.84
CA ALA A 65 -6.30 13.38 32.52
C ALA A 65 -7.24 12.15 32.49
N VAL A 66 -7.36 11.48 31.34
CA VAL A 66 -8.26 10.34 31.17
C VAL A 66 -7.70 9.06 31.79
N ILE A 67 -6.38 8.83 31.65
CA ILE A 67 -5.69 7.69 32.25
C ILE A 67 -5.57 7.84 33.79
N GLY A 68 -5.60 9.06 34.30
CA GLY A 68 -5.59 9.37 35.72
C GLY A 68 -4.35 8.82 36.43
N ASN A 69 -4.57 8.11 37.55
CA ASN A 69 -3.50 7.60 38.42
C ASN A 69 -2.95 6.23 38.01
N GLN A 70 -3.27 5.75 36.80
CA GLN A 70 -2.75 4.46 36.33
C GLN A 70 -1.22 4.52 36.16
N PRO A 71 -0.50 3.40 36.38
CA PRO A 71 0.95 3.31 36.17
C PRO A 71 1.30 3.21 34.68
N LYS A 72 0.91 4.22 33.91
CA LYS A 72 1.11 4.33 32.46
C LYS A 72 1.76 5.67 32.12
N THR A 73 2.54 5.67 31.06
CA THR A 73 3.15 6.88 30.49
C THR A 73 2.39 7.24 29.22
N CYS A 74 1.89 8.46 29.14
CA CYS A 74 1.24 9.00 27.94
C CYS A 74 2.29 9.61 27.00
N ALA A 75 2.12 9.34 25.70
CA ALA A 75 2.89 9.93 24.62
C ALA A 75 1.97 10.29 23.45
N GLU A 76 2.42 11.19 22.58
CA GLU A 76 1.71 11.49 21.34
C GLU A 76 1.86 10.33 20.37
N ALA A 77 0.79 10.04 19.63
CA ALA A 77 0.86 9.12 18.50
C ALA A 77 1.51 9.79 17.29
N ILE A 78 2.27 9.01 16.53
CA ILE A 78 2.90 9.41 15.28
C ILE A 78 1.91 9.14 14.15
N PHE A 79 1.58 10.18 13.39
CA PHE A 79 0.67 10.09 12.25
C PHE A 79 1.47 10.23 10.97
N THR A 80 1.40 9.23 10.10
CA THR A 80 1.83 9.30 8.71
C THR A 80 0.61 9.32 7.79
N THR A 81 0.83 9.43 6.48
CA THR A 81 -0.25 9.38 5.48
C THR A 81 -1.07 8.10 5.54
N ASP A 82 -0.44 6.99 5.97
CA ASP A 82 -0.97 5.65 5.87
C ASP A 82 -0.94 4.85 7.20
N ALA A 83 -0.44 5.42 8.29
CA ALA A 83 -0.33 4.74 9.57
C ALA A 83 -0.42 5.67 10.78
N VAL A 84 -0.89 5.11 11.89
CA VAL A 84 -0.79 5.72 13.22
C VAL A 84 -0.06 4.75 14.14
N SER A 85 1.05 5.20 14.74
CA SER A 85 1.93 4.35 15.55
C SER A 85 2.41 5.05 16.82
N CYS A 86 3.07 4.29 17.70
CA CYS A 86 3.66 4.80 18.93
C CYS A 86 5.19 4.67 18.88
N THR A 87 5.88 5.66 19.48
CA THR A 87 7.36 5.70 19.47
C THR A 87 8.00 4.59 20.29
N ALA A 88 7.45 4.30 21.47
CA ALA A 88 8.06 3.35 22.39
C ALA A 88 7.63 1.90 22.07
N PRO A 89 8.56 0.92 22.19
CA PRO A 89 8.19 -0.50 22.14
C PRO A 89 7.22 -0.83 23.28
N ASP A 90 6.31 -1.78 23.05
CA ASP A 90 5.23 -2.17 23.98
C ASP A 90 4.18 -1.08 24.26
N SER A 91 4.15 -0.03 23.45
CA SER A 91 3.10 0.99 23.55
C SER A 91 1.85 0.56 22.82
N MET A 92 0.71 0.86 23.41
CA MET A 92 -0.60 0.67 22.80
C MET A 92 -1.19 2.01 22.37
N LEU A 93 -1.93 1.99 21.27
CA LEU A 93 -2.79 3.10 20.88
C LEU A 93 -3.91 3.21 21.91
N VAL A 94 -4.20 4.44 22.34
CA VAL A 94 -5.28 4.72 23.28
C VAL A 94 -6.32 5.61 22.61
N PHE A 95 -7.57 5.18 22.62
CA PHE A 95 -8.73 5.93 22.13
C PHE A 95 -9.47 6.50 23.33
N LYS A 96 -9.68 7.82 23.36
CA LYS A 96 -10.50 8.44 24.40
C LYS A 96 -11.98 8.21 24.10
N THR A 97 -12.61 7.24 24.77
CA THR A 97 -14.04 6.95 24.61
C THR A 97 -14.93 7.86 25.46
N SER A 98 -14.41 8.36 26.59
CA SER A 98 -15.04 9.41 27.39
C SER A 98 -13.98 10.19 28.18
N ASP A 99 -14.38 11.11 29.06
CA ASP A 99 -13.44 11.86 29.90
C ASP A 99 -12.73 11.01 30.96
N THR A 100 -13.21 9.80 31.22
CA THR A 100 -12.65 8.89 32.23
C THR A 100 -12.42 7.47 31.72
N GLN A 101 -12.72 7.21 30.45
CA GLN A 101 -12.57 5.89 29.84
C GLN A 101 -11.74 5.95 28.57
N THR A 102 -10.97 4.90 28.38
CA THR A 102 -10.16 4.69 27.20
C THR A 102 -10.29 3.26 26.71
N GLU A 103 -10.18 3.08 25.39
CA GLU A 103 -9.95 1.78 24.77
C GLU A 103 -8.50 1.69 24.30
N GLN A 104 -7.85 0.54 24.50
CA GLN A 104 -6.44 0.34 24.18
C GLN A 104 -6.29 -0.78 23.18
N HIS A 105 -5.47 -0.55 22.16
CA HIS A 105 -5.22 -1.52 21.09
C HIS A 105 -3.76 -1.56 20.67
N ALA A 106 -3.35 -2.67 20.07
CA ALA A 106 -2.01 -2.79 19.52
C ALA A 106 -1.78 -1.77 18.38
N ALA A 107 -0.61 -1.13 18.40
CA ALA A 107 -0.12 -0.36 17.26
C ALA A 107 0.51 -1.30 16.21
N PRO A 108 0.57 -0.91 14.91
CA PRO A 108 0.03 0.33 14.34
C PRO A 108 -1.39 0.17 13.78
N LEU A 109 -2.12 1.28 13.75
CA LEU A 109 -3.30 1.43 12.91
C LEU A 109 -2.83 1.69 11.47
N LYS A 110 -3.40 0.99 10.48
CA LYS A 110 -2.99 1.10 9.07
C LYS A 110 -4.14 1.61 8.21
N CYS A 111 -3.87 2.56 7.33
CA CYS A 111 -4.79 2.99 6.29
C CYS A 111 -4.65 2.05 5.09
N VAL A 112 -5.75 1.42 4.67
CA VAL A 112 -5.79 0.58 3.47
C VAL A 112 -6.93 1.09 2.59
N GLY A 113 -6.59 1.69 1.45
CA GLY A 113 -7.57 2.41 0.63
C GLY A 113 -8.11 3.61 1.40
N THR A 114 -9.43 3.71 1.57
CA THR A 114 -10.10 4.78 2.34
C THR A 114 -10.34 4.43 3.81
N GLU A 115 -9.95 3.23 4.26
CA GLU A 115 -10.35 2.70 5.56
C GLU A 115 -9.16 2.51 6.50
N TRP A 116 -9.34 2.94 7.74
CA TRP A 116 -8.42 2.60 8.81
C TRP A 116 -8.67 1.16 9.27
N LYS A 117 -7.60 0.41 9.44
CA LYS A 117 -7.61 -0.97 9.90
C LYS A 117 -6.75 -1.12 11.14
N LEU A 118 -7.33 -1.76 12.14
CA LEU A 118 -6.69 -2.13 13.39
C LEU A 118 -6.54 -3.66 13.40
N GLU A 119 -5.32 -4.15 13.54
CA GLU A 119 -5.03 -5.60 13.56
C GLU A 119 -5.57 -6.36 12.32
N GLY A 120 -5.70 -5.67 11.19
CA GLY A 120 -6.23 -6.23 9.93
C GLY A 120 -7.74 -6.10 9.76
N PHE A 121 -8.48 -5.69 10.80
CA PHE A 121 -9.93 -5.48 10.75
C PHE A 121 -10.27 -3.99 10.55
N PRO A 122 -11.39 -3.67 9.87
CA PRO A 122 -11.85 -2.28 9.76
C PRO A 122 -12.06 -1.66 11.14
N LEU A 123 -11.55 -0.43 11.32
CA LEU A 123 -11.73 0.32 12.54
C LEU A 123 -13.23 0.65 12.72
N PRO A 124 -13.84 0.30 13.86
CA PRO A 124 -15.22 0.66 14.14
C PRO A 124 -15.42 2.17 14.02
N VAL A 125 -16.56 2.58 13.44
CA VAL A 125 -16.90 3.99 13.25
C VAL A 125 -16.93 4.78 14.56
N SER A 126 -17.22 4.11 15.68
CA SER A 126 -17.18 4.67 17.03
C SER A 126 -15.77 5.09 17.45
N LEU A 127 -14.74 4.36 17.03
CA LEU A 127 -13.34 4.65 17.33
C LEU A 127 -12.71 5.61 16.32
N ALA A 128 -13.15 5.54 15.06
CA ALA A 128 -12.63 6.39 13.97
C ALA A 128 -12.91 7.89 14.17
N SER A 129 -13.86 8.25 15.04
CA SER A 129 -14.14 9.65 15.41
C SER A 129 -13.42 10.14 16.66
N LEU A 130 -12.75 9.25 17.41
CA LEU A 130 -12.15 9.59 18.70
C LEU A 130 -10.70 10.03 18.54
N PRO A 131 -10.21 10.88 19.46
CA PRO A 131 -8.80 11.23 19.48
C PRO A 131 -7.95 10.05 19.97
N ILE A 132 -6.81 9.84 19.29
CA ILE A 132 -5.88 8.74 19.52
C ILE A 132 -4.56 9.27 20.09
N GLY A 133 -4.08 8.64 21.17
CA GLY A 133 -2.74 8.84 21.72
C GLY A 133 -1.99 7.52 21.86
N CYS A 134 -0.89 7.55 22.62
CA CYS A 134 -0.12 6.37 22.97
C CYS A 134 0.02 6.24 24.48
N VAL A 135 -0.06 5.01 24.98
CA VAL A 135 0.23 4.66 26.37
C VAL A 135 1.22 3.52 26.44
N SER A 136 2.19 3.64 27.34
CA SER A 136 3.18 2.60 27.62
C SER A 136 3.13 2.22 29.10
N PRO A 137 3.52 1.00 29.48
CA PRO A 137 3.76 0.66 30.89
C PRO A 137 4.77 1.63 31.51
N LYS A 138 4.52 2.08 32.75
CA LYS A 138 5.53 2.82 33.51
C LYS A 138 6.64 1.82 33.90
N LYS A 139 7.82 1.99 33.31
CA LYS A 139 9.03 1.25 33.69
C LYS A 139 9.61 1.83 34.98
#